data_AF-A0A381X054-F1
#
_entry.id   AF-A0A381X054-F1
#
_cell.length_a   1.000
_cell.length_b   1.000
_cell.length_c   1.000
_cell.angle_alpha   90.00
_cell.angle_beta   90.00
_cell.angle_gamma   90.00
#
_symmetry.space_group_name_H-M   'P 1'
#
loop_
_entity.id
_entity.type
_entity.pdbx_description
1 polymer ?
#
loop_
_entity_poly.entity_id
_entity_poly.type
_entity_poly.pdbx_seq_one_letter_code
_entity_poly.pdbx_strand_id
1 'polypeptide(L)'
;MYAAEFDYVRASSIEEAISLKGANDDSSLLAGGHSLIPAMKLRLSTPQKLIDISGLDQLKNISKNGSYISIGALCTHKQCAESDIIQSNCPALSDAASVIGDPHVRNKGT
;
A
#
# COMPACT_ATOMS: atom_id res chain seq x y z
N MET A 1 -13.28 -19.42 5.63
CA MET A 1 -12.47 -18.31 6.19
C MET A 1 -12.90 -17.04 5.48
N TYR A 2 -13.76 -16.24 6.11
CA TYR A 2 -14.48 -15.13 5.48
C TYR A 2 -14.24 -13.85 6.27
N ALA A 3 -14.27 -12.67 5.62
CA ALA A 3 -14.26 -11.37 6.28
C ALA A 3 -15.64 -11.00 6.85
N ALA A 4 -15.71 -9.99 7.73
CA ALA A 4 -16.98 -9.47 8.22
C ALA A 4 -17.60 -8.67 7.09
N GLU A 5 -18.88 -8.35 7.19
CA GLU A 5 -19.47 -7.40 6.25
C GLU A 5 -18.82 -6.02 6.45
N PHE A 6 -18.53 -5.34 5.35
CA PHE A 6 -17.94 -4.01 5.34
C PHE A 6 -18.41 -3.24 4.10
N ASP A 7 -18.51 -1.92 4.25
CA ASP A 7 -18.67 -1.01 3.12
C ASP A 7 -17.35 -0.87 2.37
N TYR A 8 -17.43 -0.65 1.07
CA TYR A 8 -16.26 -0.38 0.24
C TYR A 8 -16.44 0.94 -0.51
N VAL A 9 -15.42 1.80 -0.45
CA VAL A 9 -15.34 3.03 -1.24
C VAL A 9 -13.95 3.12 -1.84
N ARG A 10 -13.87 3.55 -3.10
CA ARG A 10 -12.61 3.78 -3.78
C ARG A 10 -12.39 5.28 -3.89
N ALA A 11 -11.34 5.79 -3.23
CA ALA A 11 -11.02 7.20 -3.27
C ALA A 11 -10.44 7.59 -4.64
N SER A 12 -10.87 8.73 -5.15
CA SER A 12 -10.41 9.33 -6.41
C SER A 12 -9.26 10.32 -6.21
N SER A 13 -9.07 10.82 -4.97
CA SER A 13 -7.97 11.71 -4.62
C SER A 13 -7.44 11.44 -3.20
N ILE A 14 -6.28 12.04 -2.87
CA ILE A 14 -5.70 11.96 -1.52
C ILE A 14 -6.60 12.72 -0.53
N GLU A 15 -7.11 13.88 -0.92
CA GLU A 15 -7.98 14.72 -0.11
C GLU A 15 -9.28 13.99 0.22
N GLU A 16 -9.85 13.29 -0.76
CA GLU A 16 -11.02 12.45 -0.55
C GLU A 16 -10.70 11.28 0.41
N ALA A 17 -9.57 10.59 0.24
CA ALA A 17 -9.16 9.52 1.14
C ALA A 17 -8.99 10.01 2.59
N ILE A 18 -8.38 11.19 2.78
CA ILE A 18 -8.21 11.84 4.08
C ILE A 18 -9.57 12.21 4.68
N SER A 19 -10.45 12.82 3.88
CA SER A 19 -11.80 13.20 4.30
C SER A 19 -12.62 11.98 4.75
N LEU A 20 -12.64 10.92 3.93
CA LEU A 20 -13.33 9.66 4.23
C LEU A 20 -12.77 9.00 5.49
N LYS A 21 -11.45 9.01 5.68
CA LYS A 21 -10.82 8.43 6.87
C LYS A 21 -11.12 9.25 8.13
N GLY A 22 -11.13 10.58 8.02
CA GLY A 22 -11.45 11.48 9.13
C GLY A 22 -12.93 11.46 9.54
N ALA A 23 -13.83 11.07 8.64
CA ALA A 23 -15.26 10.99 8.91
C ALA A 23 -15.68 9.68 9.64
N ASN A 24 -14.82 8.66 9.69
CA ASN A 24 -15.16 7.36 10.29
C ASN A 24 -13.92 6.68 10.87
N ASP A 25 -13.84 6.63 12.21
CA ASP A 25 -12.73 6.02 12.93
C ASP A 25 -12.62 4.50 12.68
N ASP A 26 -13.76 3.83 12.47
CA ASP A 26 -13.86 2.39 12.18
C ASP A 26 -13.61 2.03 10.69
N SER A 27 -13.11 2.98 9.91
CA SER A 27 -12.64 2.73 8.55
C SER A 27 -11.15 2.34 8.49
N SER A 28 -10.75 1.57 7.49
CA SER A 28 -9.35 1.25 7.21
C SER A 28 -8.99 1.58 5.77
N LEU A 29 -7.76 2.07 5.56
CA LEU A 29 -7.21 2.27 4.22
C LEU A 29 -6.82 0.91 3.61
N LEU A 30 -7.26 0.66 2.38
CA LEU A 30 -6.89 -0.51 1.61
C LEU A 30 -5.87 -0.11 0.53
N ALA A 31 -4.62 -0.54 0.73
CA ALA A 31 -3.54 -0.46 -0.25
C ALA A 31 -3.39 -1.80 -0.99
N GLY A 32 -2.26 -2.49 -0.80
CA GLY A 32 -2.01 -3.83 -1.37
C GLY A 32 -2.83 -4.98 -0.80
N GLY A 33 -3.47 -4.78 0.36
CA GLY A 33 -4.34 -5.76 1.02
C GLY A 33 -3.66 -6.99 1.62
N HIS A 34 -2.34 -7.17 1.46
CA HIS A 34 -1.64 -8.41 1.83
C HIS A 34 -1.42 -8.63 3.34
N SER A 35 -1.66 -7.62 4.17
CA SER A 35 -1.75 -7.75 5.63
C SER A 35 -3.19 -7.61 6.12
N LEU A 36 -3.91 -6.61 5.62
CA LEU A 36 -5.26 -6.29 6.06
C LEU A 36 -6.29 -7.37 5.70
N ILE A 37 -6.31 -7.86 4.45
CA ILE A 37 -7.29 -8.87 4.02
C ILE A 37 -7.10 -10.19 4.78
N PRO A 38 -5.88 -10.72 4.96
CA PRO A 38 -5.67 -11.87 5.85
C PRO A 38 -6.16 -11.64 7.28
N ALA A 39 -5.85 -10.49 7.88
CA ALA A 39 -6.32 -10.15 9.22
C ALA A 39 -7.86 -10.12 9.30
N MET A 40 -8.54 -9.57 8.28
CA MET A 40 -10.02 -9.55 8.20
C MET A 40 -10.63 -10.94 8.04
N LYS A 41 -10.02 -11.78 7.20
CA LYS A 41 -10.43 -13.18 7.00
C LYS A 41 -10.31 -14.02 8.27
N LEU A 42 -9.40 -13.65 9.17
CA LEU A 42 -9.20 -14.26 10.49
C LEU A 42 -9.93 -13.52 11.62
N ARG A 43 -10.71 -12.48 11.33
CA ARG A 43 -11.40 -11.62 12.33
C ARG A 43 -10.46 -10.93 13.33
N LEU A 44 -9.18 -10.77 13.01
CA LEU A 44 -8.23 -9.99 13.81
C LEU A 44 -8.40 -8.48 13.57
N SER A 45 -9.04 -8.11 12.47
CA SER A 45 -9.43 -6.75 12.13
C SER A 45 -10.83 -6.77 11.51
N THR A 46 -11.73 -5.91 11.95
CA THR A 46 -13.12 -5.86 11.48
C THR A 46 -13.55 -4.42 11.21
N PRO A 47 -12.88 -3.71 10.28
CA PRO A 47 -13.30 -2.36 9.91
C PRO A 47 -14.69 -2.43 9.27
N GLN A 48 -15.54 -1.46 9.58
CA GLN A 48 -16.87 -1.36 8.96
C GLN A 48 -16.80 -0.80 7.55
N LYS A 49 -15.69 -0.14 7.20
CA LYS A 49 -15.48 0.45 5.88
C LYS A 49 -14.04 0.30 5.40
N LEU A 50 -13.86 -0.10 4.15
CA LEU A 50 -12.57 -0.04 3.47
C LEU A 50 -12.55 1.14 2.49
N ILE A 51 -11.51 1.97 2.62
CA ILE A 51 -11.22 3.08 1.72
C ILE A 51 -10.06 2.64 0.84
N ASP A 52 -10.35 2.22 -0.38
CA ASP A 52 -9.36 1.79 -1.35
C ASP A 52 -8.63 2.98 -1.95
N ILE A 53 -7.32 3.03 -1.70
CA ILE A 53 -6.41 4.04 -2.21
C ILE A 53 -5.52 3.51 -3.34
N SER A 54 -5.61 2.23 -3.71
CA SER A 54 -4.77 1.59 -4.74
C SER A 54 -4.86 2.24 -6.14
N GLY A 55 -5.91 3.04 -6.38
CA GLY A 55 -6.10 3.82 -7.59
C GLY A 55 -5.35 5.16 -7.64
N LEU A 56 -4.74 5.61 -6.54
CA LEU A 56 -4.06 6.91 -6.47
C LEU A 56 -2.64 6.81 -7.05
N ASP A 57 -2.51 6.95 -8.37
CA ASP A 57 -1.24 6.77 -9.09
C ASP A 57 -0.12 7.71 -8.63
N GLN A 58 -0.47 8.91 -8.15
CA GLN A 58 0.50 9.86 -7.59
C GLN A 58 1.23 9.31 -6.36
N LEU A 59 0.68 8.31 -5.67
CA LEU A 59 1.30 7.65 -4.51
C LEU A 59 2.20 6.46 -4.91
N LYS A 60 2.40 6.16 -6.20
CA LYS A 60 3.18 4.99 -6.65
C LYS A 60 4.63 5.32 -7.06
N ASN A 61 4.94 6.59 -7.25
CA ASN A 61 6.15 7.02 -7.94
C ASN A 61 7.40 6.91 -7.06
N ILE A 62 8.53 6.56 -7.69
CA ILE A 62 9.88 6.68 -7.12
C ILE A 62 10.59 7.81 -7.84
N SER A 63 11.18 8.75 -7.11
CA SER A 63 11.95 9.86 -7.70
C SER A 63 13.16 10.23 -6.84
N LYS A 64 14.19 10.81 -7.48
CA LYS A 64 15.36 11.36 -6.80
C LYS A 64 15.33 12.88 -6.89
N ASN A 65 15.34 13.53 -5.73
CA ASN A 65 15.33 14.99 -5.58
C ASN A 65 16.61 15.42 -4.85
N GLY A 66 17.67 15.68 -5.61
CA GLY A 66 18.99 16.01 -5.06
C GLY A 66 19.56 14.87 -4.23
N SER A 67 19.69 15.10 -2.92
CA SER A 67 20.19 14.11 -1.94
C SER A 67 19.12 13.16 -1.40
N TYR A 68 17.84 13.36 -1.75
CA TYR A 68 16.74 12.57 -1.23
C TYR A 68 16.13 11.68 -2.31
N ILE A 69 15.70 10.49 -1.91
CA ILE A 69 14.84 9.62 -2.72
C ILE A 69 13.45 9.67 -2.10
N SER A 70 12.45 9.98 -2.92
CA SER A 70 11.04 9.87 -2.55
C SER A 70 10.51 8.54 -3.08
N ILE A 71 9.88 7.76 -2.21
CA ILE A 71 9.22 6.50 -2.55
C ILE A 71 7.75 6.67 -2.17
N GLY A 72 6.87 6.56 -3.15
CA GLY A 72 5.43 6.65 -2.93
C GLY A 72 4.92 5.49 -2.06
N ALA A 73 3.96 5.78 -1.18
CA ALA A 73 3.41 4.81 -0.23
C ALA A 73 2.66 3.64 -0.88
N LEU A 74 2.32 3.73 -2.17
CA LEU A 74 1.72 2.66 -2.97
C LEU A 74 2.71 2.05 -3.97
N CYS A 75 4.01 2.36 -3.83
CA CYS A 75 5.05 1.66 -4.56
C CYS A 75 5.12 0.22 -4.06
N THR A 76 4.93 -0.74 -4.96
CA THR A 76 4.95 -2.15 -4.57
C THR A 76 6.36 -2.62 -4.21
N HIS A 77 6.49 -3.65 -3.39
CA HIS A 77 7.80 -4.23 -3.08
C HIS A 77 8.55 -4.68 -4.34
N LYS A 78 7.83 -5.15 -5.36
CA LYS A 78 8.43 -5.45 -6.67
C LYS A 78 9.03 -4.20 -7.32
N GLN A 79 8.26 -3.12 -7.42
CA GLN A 79 8.75 -1.86 -8.00
C GLN A 79 9.95 -1.32 -7.21
N CYS A 80 9.95 -1.45 -5.88
CA CYS A 80 11.10 -1.08 -5.06
C CYS A 80 12.35 -1.91 -5.36
N ALA A 81 12.20 -3.22 -5.52
CA ALA A 81 13.30 -4.15 -5.82
C ALA A 81 13.85 -3.99 -7.26
N GLU A 82 13.02 -3.56 -8.20
CA GLU A 82 13.37 -3.44 -9.62
C GLU A 82 13.73 -2.00 -10.04
N SER A 83 13.73 -1.04 -9.10
CA SER A 83 13.99 0.37 -9.42
C SER A 83 15.47 0.66 -9.58
N ASP A 84 15.88 1.10 -10.77
CA ASP A 84 17.24 1.58 -11.03
C ASP A 84 17.66 2.71 -10.08
N ILE A 85 16.72 3.60 -9.71
CA ILE A 85 16.97 4.69 -8.76
C ILE A 85 17.33 4.11 -7.39
N ILE A 86 16.58 3.12 -6.90
CA ILE A 86 16.84 2.51 -5.59
C ILE A 86 18.11 1.66 -5.65
N GLN A 87 18.30 0.85 -6.67
CA GLN A 87 19.51 0.03 -6.82
C GLN A 87 20.78 0.88 -6.84
N SER A 88 20.76 2.02 -7.54
CA SER A 88 21.94 2.88 -7.69
C SER A 88 22.25 3.72 -6.44
N ASN A 89 21.26 4.01 -5.59
CA ASN A 89 21.41 4.98 -4.50
C ASN A 89 21.16 4.37 -3.10
N CYS A 90 20.40 3.28 -3.00
CA CYS A 90 20.01 2.58 -1.78
C CYS A 90 19.92 1.06 -2.02
N PRO A 91 21.01 0.38 -2.44
CA PRO A 91 20.97 -1.03 -2.88
C PRO A 91 20.43 -1.97 -1.81
N ALA A 92 20.74 -1.73 -0.53
CA ALA A 92 20.22 -2.54 0.58
C ALA A 92 18.68 -2.56 0.66
N LEU A 93 18.01 -1.47 0.27
CA LEU A 93 16.54 -1.43 0.23
C LEU A 93 15.98 -2.28 -0.92
N SER A 94 16.65 -2.23 -2.08
CA SER A 94 16.31 -3.07 -3.23
C SER A 94 16.44 -4.56 -2.88
N ASP A 95 17.58 -4.94 -2.28
CA ASP A 95 17.84 -6.32 -1.85
C ASP A 95 16.81 -6.79 -0.82
N ALA A 96 16.51 -5.97 0.19
CA ALA A 96 15.49 -6.28 1.19
C ALA A 96 14.11 -6.46 0.55
N ALA A 97 13.70 -5.56 -0.35
CA ALA A 97 12.41 -5.66 -1.03
C ALA A 97 12.28 -6.92 -1.89
N SER A 98 13.39 -7.42 -2.45
CA SER A 98 13.40 -8.62 -3.29
C SER A 98 13.05 -9.91 -2.53
N VAL A 99 13.27 -9.93 -1.21
CA VAL A 99 13.05 -11.10 -0.34
C VAL A 99 11.79 -11.01 0.53
N ILE A 100 10.98 -9.95 0.38
CA ILE A 100 9.69 -9.84 1.10
C ILE A 100 8.68 -10.81 0.47
N GLY A 101 8.13 -11.71 1.28
CA GLY A 101 7.07 -12.64 0.86
C GLY A 101 7.43 -13.43 -0.42
N ASP A 102 6.40 -13.74 -1.20
CA ASP A 102 6.55 -14.38 -2.53
C ASP A 102 6.25 -13.38 -3.67
N PRO A 103 6.43 -13.75 -4.95
CA PRO A 103 6.16 -12.84 -6.06
C PRO A 103 4.74 -12.26 -6.11
N HIS A 104 3.71 -12.99 -5.67
CA HIS A 104 2.33 -12.48 -5.63
C HIS A 104 2.18 -11.42 -4.54
N VAL A 105 2.77 -11.67 -3.37
CA VAL A 105 2.82 -10.69 -2.28
C VAL A 105 3.54 -9.42 -2.75
N ARG A 106 4.70 -9.55 -3.42
CA ARG A 106 5.47 -8.37 -3.87
C ARG A 106 4.80 -7.57 -4.98
N ASN A 107 3.96 -8.19 -5.80
CA ASN A 107 3.20 -7.51 -6.86
C ASN A 107 2.05 -6.65 -6.33
N LYS A 108 1.72 -6.76 -5.04
CA LYS A 108 0.56 -6.09 -4.45
C LYS A 108 0.89 -5.38 -3.15
N GLY A 109 1.67 -5.99 -2.27
CA GLY A 109 2.20 -5.37 -1.07
C GLY A 109 3.01 -4.11 -1.40
N THR A 110 2.73 -3.06 -0.65
CA THR A 110 3.29 -1.71 -0.78
C THR A 110 3.90 -1.34 0.55
#